data_AF-A0A4R6JIC7-F1
#
_entry.id   AF-A0A4R6JIC7-F1
#
_cell.length_a   1.000
_cell.length_b   1.000
_cell.length_c   1.000
_cell.angle_alpha   90.00
_cell.angle_beta   90.00
_cell.angle_gamma   90.00
#
_symmetry.space_group_name_H-M   'P 1'
#
loop_
_entity.id
_entity.type
_entity.pdbx_description
1 polymer ?
#
loop_
_entity_poly.entity_id
_entity_poly.type
_entity_poly.pdbx_seq_one_letter_code
_entity_poly.pdbx_strand_id
1 'polypeptide(L)' 'MRRARTLSFGEILANRLGVKETDLYDELEARLGSLLDTVSGDAPADSAEVATAYGDLWALGWLVDDARRELAIREAQS' A
#
# COMPACT_ATOMS: atom_id res chain seq x y z
N MET A 1 26.07 13.47 -17.12
CA MET A 1 25.49 12.17 -16.70
C MET A 1 24.49 12.43 -15.58
N ARG A 2 23.19 12.16 -15.80
CA ARG A 2 22.19 12.23 -14.73
C ARG A 2 22.36 10.99 -13.85
N ARG A 3 22.75 11.16 -12.58
CA ARG A 3 22.72 10.08 -11.59
C ARG A 3 21.27 9.63 -11.47
N ALA A 4 20.97 8.39 -11.85
CA ALA A 4 19.69 7.77 -11.53
C ALA A 4 19.59 7.75 -10.00
N ARG A 5 18.63 8.49 -9.45
CA ARG A 5 18.39 8.49 -8.01
C ARG A 5 17.68 7.18 -7.71
N THR A 6 18.36 6.26 -7.01
CA THR A 6 17.71 5.07 -6.48
C THR A 6 16.72 5.52 -5.43
N LEU A 7 15.43 5.32 -5.68
CA LEU A 7 14.37 5.62 -4.73
C LEU A 7 14.39 4.59 -3.60
N SER A 8 14.11 5.02 -2.38
CA SER A 8 13.87 4.14 -1.25
C SER A 8 12.63 3.29 -1.51
N PHE A 9 12.52 2.13 -0.86
CA PHE A 9 11.29 1.33 -0.91
C PHE A 9 10.08 2.12 -0.40
N GLY A 10 10.25 2.94 0.66
CA GLY A 10 9.20 3.81 1.18
C GLY A 10 8.77 4.88 0.17
N GLU A 11 9.71 5.51 -0.54
CA GLU A 11 9.43 6.48 -1.60
C GLU A 11 8.66 5.83 -2.77
N ILE A 12 8.97 4.57 -3.11
CA ILE A 12 8.24 3.83 -4.15
C ILE A 12 6.79 3.60 -3.72
N LEU A 13 6.58 3.11 -2.49
CA LEU A 13 5.23 2.84 -1.98
C LEU A 13 4.39 4.12 -1.86
N ALA A 14 4.98 5.19 -1.32
CA ALA A 14 4.32 6.48 -1.18
C ALA A 14 3.86 7.05 -2.53
N ASN A 15 4.74 7.01 -3.55
CA ASN A 15 4.38 7.42 -4.91
C ASN A 15 3.24 6.58 -5.50
N ARG A 16 3.20 5.28 -5.19
CA ARG A 16 2.18 4.35 -5.69
C ARG A 16 0.80 4.61 -5.08
N LEU A 17 0.78 5.01 -3.81
CA LEU A 17 -0.43 5.40 -3.10
C LEU A 17 -0.81 6.87 -3.33
N GLY A 18 0.06 7.65 -3.97
CA GLY A 18 -0.17 9.08 -4.22
C GLY A 18 -0.02 9.95 -2.97
N VAL A 19 0.70 9.46 -1.96
CA VAL A 19 0.94 10.14 -0.68
C VAL A 19 2.41 10.51 -0.50
N LYS A 20 2.73 11.29 0.53
CA LYS A 20 4.12 11.53 0.92
C LYS A 20 4.65 10.35 1.74
N GLU A 21 5.96 10.10 1.67
CA GLU A 21 6.60 9.04 2.47
C GLU A 21 6.36 9.23 3.99
N THR A 22 6.26 10.48 4.44
CA THR A 22 5.94 10.81 5.84
C THR A 22 4.55 10.38 6.27
N ASP A 23 3.61 10.29 5.32
CA ASP A 23 2.19 10.05 5.56
C ASP A 23 1.84 8.57 5.23
N LEU A 24 2.82 7.78 4.79
CA LEU A 24 2.65 6.42 4.30
C LEU A 24 2.04 5.49 5.36
N TYR A 25 2.51 5.59 6.60
CA TYR A 25 2.01 4.73 7.68
C TYR A 25 0.56 5.04 8.03
N ASP A 26 0.21 6.32 8.17
CA ASP A 26 -1.14 6.77 8.49
C ASP A 26 -2.14 6.36 7.38
N GLU A 27 -1.73 6.48 6.12
CA GLU A 27 -2.54 6.05 4.97
C GLU A 27 -2.77 4.53 4.96
N LEU A 28 -1.74 3.74 5.26
CA LEU A 28 -1.87 2.28 5.34
C LEU A 28 -2.77 1.84 6.49
N GLU A 29 -2.65 2.49 7.64
CA GLU A 29 -3.50 2.23 8.80
C GLU A 29 -4.96 2.54 8.49
N ALA A 30 -5.25 3.70 7.87
CA ALA A 30 -6.60 4.08 7.49
C ALA A 30 -7.25 3.09 6.51
N ARG A 31 -6.52 2.68 5.46
CA ARG A 31 -7.02 1.70 4.48
C ARG A 31 -7.26 0.33 5.11
N LEU A 32 -6.36 -0.11 5.98
CA LEU A 32 -6.52 -1.38 6.69
C LEU A 32 -7.72 -1.32 7.65
N GLY A 33 -7.90 -0.21 8.38
CA GLY A 33 -9.06 0.02 9.24
C GLY A 33 -10.38 -0.07 8.46
N SER A 34 -10.49 0.67 7.37
CA SER A 34 -11.66 0.65 6.47
C SER A 34 -12.00 -0.76 5.96
N LEU A 35 -10.96 -1.54 5.61
CA LEU A 35 -11.12 -2.93 5.18
C LEU A 35 -11.59 -3.85 6.30
N LEU A 36 -11.05 -3.69 7.52
CA LEU A 36 -11.48 -4.46 8.67
C LEU A 36 -12.93 -4.17 9.03
N ASP A 37 -13.35 -2.91 9.00
CA ASP A 37 -14.73 -2.50 9.24
C ASP A 37 -15.66 -3.18 8.22
N THR A 38 -15.28 -3.16 6.93
CA THR A 38 -16.04 -3.82 5.85
C THR A 38 -16.17 -5.34 6.06
N VAL A 39 -15.09 -6.02 6.44
CA VAL A 39 -15.08 -7.49 6.63
C VAL A 39 -15.77 -7.90 7.93
N SER A 40 -15.73 -7.08 8.97
CA SER A 40 -16.30 -7.37 10.28
C SER A 40 -17.83 -7.31 10.34
N GLY A 41 -18.47 -6.89 9.25
CA GLY A 41 -19.93 -6.90 9.10
C GLY A 41 -20.57 -5.52 9.21
N ASP A 42 -19.79 -4.48 9.48
CA ASP A 42 -20.15 -3.08 9.18
C ASP A 42 -19.92 -2.79 7.69
N ALA A 43 -20.36 -3.72 6.85
CA ALA A 43 -20.20 -3.62 5.41
C ALA A 43 -20.90 -2.34 4.93
N PRO A 44 -20.20 -1.48 4.20
CA PRO A 44 -20.78 -0.23 3.74
C PRO A 44 -22.03 -0.48 2.92
N ALA A 45 -23.13 0.18 3.28
CA ALA A 45 -24.40 0.08 2.56
C ALA A 45 -24.32 0.78 1.19
N ASP A 46 -23.35 1.69 1.01
CA ASP A 46 -23.11 2.40 -0.23
C ASP A 46 -22.13 1.66 -1.15
N SER A 47 -22.55 1.47 -2.40
CA SER A 47 -21.73 0.96 -3.49
C SER A 47 -20.42 1.73 -3.72
N ALA A 48 -20.36 3.02 -3.40
CA ALA A 48 -19.14 3.82 -3.52
C ALA A 48 -18.09 3.46 -2.45
N GLU A 49 -18.55 3.21 -1.24
CA GLU A 49 -17.71 2.79 -0.11
C GLU A 49 -17.20 1.35 -0.34
N VAL A 50 -18.05 0.45 -0.85
CA VAL A 50 -17.63 -0.90 -1.28
C VAL A 50 -16.56 -0.84 -2.38
N ALA A 51 -16.72 0.04 -3.38
CA ALA A 51 -15.73 0.22 -4.44
C ALA A 51 -14.39 0.74 -3.91
N THR A 52 -14.43 1.65 -2.92
CA THR A 52 -13.24 2.14 -2.21
C THR A 52 -12.55 1.01 -1.46
N ALA A 53 -13.29 0.24 -0.65
CA ALA A 53 -12.75 -0.91 0.08
C ALA A 53 -12.11 -1.94 -0.87
N TYR A 54 -12.74 -2.23 -2.02
CA TYR A 54 -12.14 -3.08 -3.04
C TYR A 54 -10.84 -2.50 -3.62
N GLY A 55 -10.81 -1.19 -3.89
CA GLY A 55 -9.61 -0.50 -4.35
C GLY A 55 -8.47 -0.58 -3.34
N ASP A 56 -8.78 -0.42 -2.05
CA ASP A 56 -7.81 -0.53 -0.96
C ASP A 56 -7.27 -1.95 -0.80
N LEU A 57 -8.12 -2.96 -0.97
CA LEU A 57 -7.70 -4.36 -0.94
C LEU A 57 -6.67 -4.67 -2.04
N TRP A 58 -6.90 -4.13 -3.25
CA TRP A 58 -5.96 -4.24 -4.37
C TRP A 58 -4.65 -3.50 -4.10
N ALA A 59 -4.71 -2.28 -3.57
CA ALA A 59 -3.53 -1.50 -3.25
C ALA A 59 -2.64 -2.18 -2.20
N LEU A 60 -3.24 -2.71 -1.13
CA LEU A 60 -2.51 -3.46 -0.10
C LEU A 60 -1.94 -4.78 -0.64
N GLY A 61 -2.68 -5.49 -1.50
CA GLY A 61 -2.18 -6.71 -2.14
C GLY A 61 -0.90 -6.47 -2.94
N TRP A 62 -0.87 -5.39 -3.73
CA TRP A 62 0.32 -4.99 -4.47
C TRP A 62 1.49 -4.58 -3.57
N LEU A 63 1.22 -3.92 -2.46
CA LEU A 63 2.24 -3.53 -1.50
C LEU A 63 2.92 -4.77 -0.87
N VAL A 64 2.14 -5.81 -0.57
CA VAL A 64 2.69 -7.08 -0.07
C VAL A 64 3.59 -7.75 -1.12
N ASP A 65 3.19 -7.75 -2.39
CA ASP A 65 4.00 -8.33 -3.46
C ASP A 65 5.30 -7.56 -3.69
N ASP A 66 5.26 -6.23 -3.63
CA ASP A 66 6.44 -5.38 -3.71
C ASP A 66 7.40 -5.64 -2.53
N ALA A 67 6.86 -5.75 -1.31
CA ALA A 67 7.65 -6.05 -0.11
C ALA A 67 8.32 -7.43 -0.20
N ARG A 68 7.60 -8.45 -0.70
CA ARG A 68 8.17 -9.78 -0.94
C ARG A 68 9.31 -9.75 -1.94
N ARG A 69 9.16 -8.98 -3.02
CA ARG A 69 10.20 -8.85 -4.05
C ARG A 69 11.45 -8.17 -3.49
N GLU A 70 11.27 -7.08 -2.74
CA GLU A 70 12.39 -6.37 -2.10
C GLU A 70 13.12 -7.28 -1.10
N LEU A 71 12.39 -8.05 -0.30
CA LEU A 71 12.98 -9.02 0.63
C LEU A 71 13.81 -10.07 -0.11
N ALA A 72 13.27 -10.67 -1.18
CA ALA A 72 13.98 -11.67 -1.98
C ALA A 72 15.25 -11.11 -2.62
N ILE A 73 15.24 -9.84 -3.07
CA ILE A 73 16.43 -9.17 -3.60
C ILE A 73 17.50 -9.01 -2.52
N ARG A 74 17.12 -8.62 -1.30
CA ARG A 74 18.06 -8.46 -0.18
C ARG A 74 18.65 -9.78 0.27
N GLU A 75 17.84 -10.84 0.35
CA GLU A 75 18.31 -12.18 0.68
C GLU A 75 19.29 -12.73 -0.35
N ALA A 76 19.07 -12.47 -1.65
CA ALA A 76 19.99 -12.89 -2.72
C ALA A 76 21.33 -12.13 -2.72
N GLN A 77 21.39 -10.98 -2.04
CA GLN A 77 22.60 -10.15 -1.93
C GLN A 77 23.41 -10.43 -0.66
N SER A 78 22.89 -11.21 0.29
CA SER A 78 23.59 -11.63 1.52
C SER A 78 24.31 -12.96 1.35
#